data_AF-A0A3M1QC10-F1
#
_entry.id   AF-A0A3M1QC10-F1
#
_cell.length_a   1.000
_cell.length_b   1.000
_cell.length_c   1.000
_cell.angle_alpha   90.00
_cell.angle_beta   90.00
_cell.angle_gamma   90.00
#
_symmetry.space_group_name_H-M   'P 1'
#
loop_
_entity.id
_entity.type
_entity.pdbx_description
1 polymer ?
#
loop_
_entity_poly.entity_id
_entity_poly.type
_entity_poly.pdbx_seq_one_letter_code
_entity_poly.pdbx_strand_id
1 'polypeptide(L)'
;MRYLFPILILLIAAGLRFNALAHNTRFHPDEALFATFARGAALNAEWWLPGSLDKPPLSIYAMAVSMQLFAAQQDENRLWDFDVHHGEFAARVPNTFASIVLVAVVYAMAKNLSNMEHHRGETCLAPTLLTVMLTALSPFAIAFSATAFTDGLMLLWMSLALLTIVRRRWMLSGFFLALSVASKQQGILYLPLVIGLGWARYGLSRRDIMRFLIPLMGGIALLIGWDMLRPGSSIFALAANNNNPERLFIRADEILPRLMTWLDYGRVIAGPTWLTIVLTIVGLGGIADYQAQPHHEENDKNFNAETHRHRVKILHFFFASLRLKKNTYTILLLYIIGFGLLYWLTPLNTYDRYLLPILPVIWVVMARGITDTIHNVGAQRAIPLQIVFTVIVFIFALPTAIHTSNGYTHVGGDLDEHSGIDDLAAYLNGKPLGAIIYDRWLGWELGYYLGEWTDKRVVYYPTPKILVDDALLQPDPAPRYFVALIDVPHDEWVQAMTTAGFVVTEAYRANRFVVYELIPPTALTDA
;
A
#
# COMPACT_ATOMS: atom_id res chain seq x y z
N MET A 1 -11.23 17.59 -28.21
CA MET A 1 -10.11 16.63 -28.08
C MET A 1 -9.26 16.81 -26.82
N ARG A 2 -8.91 18.02 -26.35
CA ARG A 2 -8.00 18.26 -25.20
C ARG A 2 -8.30 17.46 -23.91
N TYR A 3 -9.58 17.20 -23.62
CA TYR A 3 -10.02 16.45 -22.44
C TYR A 3 -10.39 14.99 -22.74
N LEU A 4 -10.49 14.60 -24.01
CA LEU A 4 -10.95 13.28 -24.41
C LEU A 4 -9.99 12.18 -23.92
N PHE A 5 -8.68 12.35 -24.13
CA PHE A 5 -7.68 11.36 -23.70
C PHE A 5 -7.60 11.20 -22.17
N PRO A 6 -7.51 12.28 -21.36
CA PRO A 6 -7.57 12.13 -19.90
C PRO A 6 -8.85 11.44 -19.42
N ILE A 7 -10.01 11.76 -20.00
CA ILE A 7 -11.28 11.11 -19.64
C ILE A 7 -11.23 9.63 -19.98
N LEU A 8 -10.74 9.25 -21.16
CA LEU A 8 -10.62 7.85 -21.55
C LEU A 8 -9.69 7.07 -20.60
N ILE A 9 -8.54 7.66 -20.24
CA ILE A 9 -7.60 7.03 -19.29
C ILE A 9 -8.25 6.85 -17.91
N LEU A 10 -9.03 7.83 -17.45
CA LEU A 10 -9.77 7.72 -16.19
C LEU A 10 -10.87 6.65 -16.23
N LEU A 11 -11.58 6.52 -17.35
CA LEU A 11 -12.58 5.47 -17.53
C LEU A 11 -11.94 4.07 -17.56
N ILE A 12 -10.81 3.91 -18.27
CA ILE A 12 -10.02 2.66 -18.25
C ILE A 12 -9.55 2.36 -16.83
N ALA A 13 -8.99 3.36 -16.13
CA ALA A 13 -8.53 3.22 -14.76
C ALA A 13 -9.65 2.76 -13.81
N ALA A 14 -10.84 3.36 -13.95
CA ALA A 14 -12.03 2.99 -13.17
C ALA A 14 -12.49 1.57 -13.50
N GLY A 15 -12.59 1.22 -14.78
CA GLY A 15 -12.96 -0.14 -15.21
C GLY A 15 -12.06 -1.22 -14.63
N LEU A 16 -10.73 -1.03 -14.69
CA LEU A 16 -9.76 -1.99 -14.13
C LEU A 16 -9.87 -2.12 -12.61
N ARG A 17 -10.12 -1.03 -11.88
CA ARG A 17 -10.22 -1.03 -10.41
C ARG A 17 -11.55 -1.59 -9.93
N PHE A 18 -12.65 -1.30 -10.62
CA PHE A 18 -13.94 -1.93 -10.33
C PHE A 18 -13.95 -3.42 -10.68
N ASN A 19 -13.27 -3.82 -11.77
CA ASN A 19 -13.07 -5.23 -12.07
C ASN A 19 -12.33 -5.92 -10.93
N ALA A 20 -11.20 -5.36 -10.48
CA ALA A 20 -10.43 -5.87 -9.33
C ALA A 20 -11.29 -5.98 -8.06
N LEU A 21 -12.10 -4.96 -7.76
CA LEU A 21 -13.00 -4.96 -6.60
C LEU A 21 -14.08 -6.05 -6.68
N ALA A 22 -14.55 -6.38 -7.87
CA ALA A 22 -15.60 -7.38 -8.08
C ALA A 22 -15.10 -8.84 -7.95
N HIS A 23 -13.78 -9.05 -7.79
CA HIS A 23 -13.25 -10.39 -7.57
C HIS A 23 -13.61 -10.91 -6.18
N ASN A 24 -14.14 -12.14 -6.15
CA ASN A 24 -14.41 -12.86 -4.93
C ASN A 24 -13.13 -13.52 -4.41
N THR A 25 -12.32 -12.73 -3.70
CA THR A 25 -11.09 -13.21 -3.03
C THR A 25 -11.20 -13.01 -1.54
N ARG A 26 -10.68 -13.97 -0.78
CA ARG A 26 -10.65 -13.91 0.69
C ARG A 26 -9.67 -12.86 1.18
N PHE A 27 -9.83 -12.46 2.43
CA PHE A 27 -8.98 -11.47 3.05
C PHE A 27 -7.60 -12.03 3.35
N HIS A 28 -6.59 -11.23 3.02
CA HIS A 28 -5.27 -11.37 3.60
C HIS A 28 -5.31 -11.03 5.11
N PRO A 29 -4.42 -11.57 5.96
CA PRO A 29 -4.30 -11.27 7.40
C PRO A 29 -4.55 -9.83 7.84
N ASP A 30 -3.75 -8.90 7.30
CA ASP A 30 -3.91 -7.48 7.60
C ASP A 30 -5.28 -6.91 7.17
N GLU A 31 -5.87 -7.41 6.07
CA GLU A 31 -7.22 -6.99 5.66
C GLU A 31 -8.25 -7.44 6.68
N ALA A 32 -8.20 -8.70 7.10
CA ALA A 32 -9.12 -9.26 8.08
C ALA A 32 -8.99 -8.54 9.42
N LEU A 33 -7.77 -8.23 9.86
CA LEU A 33 -7.51 -7.41 11.05
C LEU A 33 -8.25 -6.07 10.95
N PHE A 34 -7.97 -5.26 9.92
CA PHE A 34 -8.56 -3.92 9.82
C PHE A 34 -10.08 -3.97 9.60
N ALA A 35 -10.55 -4.93 8.81
CA ALA A 35 -11.97 -5.14 8.55
C ALA A 35 -12.74 -5.60 9.81
N THR A 36 -12.11 -6.35 10.72
CA THR A 36 -12.72 -6.74 12.01
C THR A 36 -12.99 -5.51 12.87
N PHE A 37 -12.00 -4.63 13.03
CA PHE A 37 -12.21 -3.35 13.74
C PHE A 37 -13.25 -2.46 13.06
N ALA A 38 -13.25 -2.43 11.72
CA ALA A 38 -14.24 -1.69 10.95
C ALA A 38 -15.65 -2.26 11.12
N ARG A 39 -15.79 -3.59 11.19
CA ARG A 39 -17.06 -4.29 11.43
C ARG A 39 -17.62 -3.95 12.80
N GLY A 40 -16.81 -4.02 13.87
CA GLY A 40 -17.23 -3.63 15.21
C GLY A 40 -17.71 -2.17 15.27
N ALA A 41 -17.02 -1.25 14.59
CA ALA A 41 -17.49 0.13 14.47
C ALA A 41 -18.81 0.24 13.69
N ALA A 42 -18.95 -0.51 12.59
CA ALA A 42 -20.12 -0.48 11.71
C ALA A 42 -21.37 -1.05 12.37
N LEU A 43 -21.27 -2.20 13.05
CA LEU A 43 -22.39 -2.95 13.62
C LEU A 43 -22.67 -2.60 15.08
N ASN A 44 -21.60 -2.39 15.87
CA ASN A 44 -21.68 -2.26 17.34
C ASN A 44 -21.37 -0.85 17.85
N ALA A 45 -21.18 0.12 16.94
CA ALA A 45 -20.81 1.49 17.26
C ALA A 45 -19.51 1.61 18.07
N GLU A 46 -18.59 0.65 17.92
CA GLU A 46 -17.26 0.65 18.55
C GLU A 46 -16.29 1.61 17.85
N TRP A 47 -16.68 2.88 17.72
CA TRP A 47 -15.92 3.90 17.00
C TRP A 47 -14.59 4.26 17.66
N TRP A 48 -14.32 3.80 18.88
CA TRP A 48 -12.99 3.93 19.49
C TRP A 48 -12.03 2.80 19.12
N LEU A 49 -12.47 1.81 18.33
CA LEU A 49 -11.67 0.70 17.82
C LEU A 49 -10.93 -0.06 18.95
N PRO A 50 -11.64 -0.59 19.97
CA PRO A 50 -11.02 -1.19 21.15
C PRO A 50 -10.16 -2.41 20.81
N GLY A 51 -8.97 -2.54 21.42
CA GLY A 51 -8.12 -3.74 21.28
C GLY A 51 -6.68 -3.46 20.85
N SER A 52 -6.02 -4.45 20.26
CA SER A 52 -4.62 -4.34 19.79
C SER A 52 -4.59 -3.93 18.32
N LEU A 53 -4.53 -2.63 18.05
CA LEU A 53 -4.47 -2.05 16.72
C LEU A 53 -3.21 -1.19 16.61
N ASP A 54 -2.46 -1.34 15.52
CA ASP A 54 -1.20 -0.62 15.31
C ASP A 54 -1.28 0.43 14.18
N LYS A 55 -2.50 0.71 13.70
CA LYS A 55 -2.76 1.67 12.61
C LYS A 55 -3.66 2.83 13.06
N PRO A 56 -3.45 4.03 12.50
CA PRO A 56 -4.33 5.17 12.70
C PRO A 56 -5.75 4.93 12.15
N PRO A 57 -6.75 5.64 12.66
CA PRO A 57 -8.14 5.22 12.50
C PRO A 57 -8.79 5.62 11.17
N LEU A 58 -8.26 6.60 10.42
CA LEU A 58 -9.02 7.21 9.31
C LEU A 58 -9.38 6.20 8.22
N SER A 59 -8.47 5.29 7.86
CA SER A 59 -8.75 4.26 6.85
C SER A 59 -9.78 3.24 7.36
N ILE A 60 -9.73 2.89 8.65
CA ILE A 60 -10.65 1.94 9.27
C ILE A 60 -12.05 2.55 9.42
N TYR A 61 -12.14 3.85 9.74
CA TYR A 61 -13.41 4.57 9.71
C TYR A 61 -14.02 4.64 8.32
N ALA A 62 -13.21 4.84 7.28
CA ALA A 62 -13.70 4.79 5.91
C ALA A 62 -14.25 3.39 5.55
N MET A 63 -13.60 2.32 6.02
CA MET A 63 -14.11 0.95 5.89
C MET A 63 -15.42 0.75 6.64
N ALA A 64 -15.51 1.20 7.90
CA ALA A 64 -16.71 1.07 8.72
C ALA A 64 -17.92 1.77 8.09
N VAL A 65 -17.73 3.02 7.64
CA VAL A 65 -18.77 3.75 6.90
C VAL A 65 -19.15 3.03 5.62
N SER A 66 -18.19 2.46 4.89
CA SER A 66 -18.47 1.69 3.68
C SER A 66 -19.28 0.43 3.99
N MET A 67 -18.94 -0.32 5.05
CA MET A 67 -19.70 -1.47 5.51
C MET A 67 -21.14 -1.09 5.89
N GLN A 68 -21.33 0.03 6.59
CA GLN A 68 -22.68 0.53 6.89
C GLN A 68 -23.50 0.87 5.64
N LEU A 69 -22.87 1.36 4.57
CA LEU A 69 -23.55 1.77 3.34
C LEU A 69 -23.84 0.61 2.39
N PHE A 70 -22.96 -0.39 2.34
CA PHE A 70 -22.99 -1.43 1.29
C PHE A 70 -23.20 -2.85 1.79
N ALA A 71 -22.98 -3.13 3.09
CA ALA A 71 -23.04 -4.49 3.63
C ALA A 71 -24.10 -4.65 4.73
N ALA A 72 -24.10 -3.75 5.73
CA ALA A 72 -24.91 -3.87 6.94
C ALA A 72 -26.41 -3.94 6.63
N GLN A 73 -27.06 -4.96 7.18
CA GLN A 73 -28.50 -5.21 7.06
C GLN A 73 -29.05 -5.61 8.44
N GLN A 74 -30.34 -5.39 8.66
CA GLN A 74 -31.03 -5.89 9.86
C GLN A 74 -31.60 -7.27 9.58
N ASP A 75 -31.34 -8.20 10.49
CA ASP A 75 -31.97 -9.52 10.48
C ASP A 75 -33.41 -9.47 11.04
N GLU A 76 -34.08 -10.62 11.09
CA GLU A 76 -35.44 -10.75 11.63
C GLU A 76 -35.55 -10.34 13.11
N ASN A 77 -34.44 -10.45 13.86
CA ASN A 77 -34.34 -10.06 15.26
C ASN A 77 -33.99 -8.58 15.46
N ARG A 78 -33.86 -7.81 14.37
CA ARG A 78 -33.42 -6.40 14.36
C ARG A 78 -31.98 -6.21 14.84
N LEU A 79 -31.17 -7.25 14.78
CA LEU A 79 -29.72 -7.18 14.97
C LEU A 79 -29.07 -6.78 13.65
N TRP A 80 -28.08 -5.90 13.74
CA TRP A 80 -27.29 -5.51 12.58
C TRP A 80 -26.21 -6.56 12.33
N ASP A 81 -26.14 -7.04 11.10
CA ASP A 81 -25.09 -7.95 10.65
C ASP A 81 -24.87 -7.81 9.14
N PHE A 82 -23.87 -8.51 8.60
CA PHE A 82 -23.73 -8.71 7.18
C PHE A 82 -23.02 -10.01 6.83
N ASP A 83 -23.38 -10.55 5.67
CA ASP A 83 -22.66 -11.65 5.05
C ASP A 83 -21.18 -11.28 4.83
N VAL A 84 -20.29 -12.24 5.14
CA VAL A 84 -18.85 -12.03 5.17
C VAL A 84 -18.30 -11.52 3.82
N HIS A 85 -18.86 -11.96 2.69
CA HIS A 85 -18.43 -11.54 1.34
C HIS A 85 -18.88 -10.12 1.01
N HIS A 86 -20.09 -9.73 1.42
CA HIS A 86 -20.51 -8.33 1.32
C HIS A 86 -19.62 -7.42 2.16
N GLY A 87 -19.21 -7.89 3.35
CA GLY A 87 -18.23 -7.21 4.18
C GLY A 87 -16.86 -7.06 3.51
N GLU A 88 -16.37 -8.10 2.82
CA GLU A 88 -15.12 -8.05 2.05
C GLU A 88 -15.15 -6.98 0.96
N PHE A 89 -16.21 -7.02 0.15
CA PHE A 89 -16.45 -6.03 -0.90
C PHE A 89 -16.48 -4.62 -0.29
N ALA A 90 -17.29 -4.41 0.75
CA ALA A 90 -17.46 -3.11 1.37
C ALA A 90 -16.16 -2.57 2.00
N ALA A 91 -15.32 -3.43 2.59
CA ALA A 91 -14.03 -3.03 3.16
C ALA A 91 -13.05 -2.51 2.10
N ARG A 92 -13.11 -3.04 0.87
CA ARG A 92 -12.19 -2.71 -0.24
C ARG A 92 -12.65 -1.50 -1.06
N VAL A 93 -13.93 -1.12 -0.96
CA VAL A 93 -14.52 0.04 -1.65
C VAL A 93 -13.74 1.35 -1.41
N PRO A 94 -13.39 1.77 -0.18
CA PRO A 94 -12.69 3.04 0.05
C PRO A 94 -11.38 3.15 -0.72
N ASN A 95 -10.56 2.09 -0.75
CA ASN A 95 -9.30 2.09 -1.48
C ASN A 95 -9.50 2.04 -3.00
N THR A 96 -10.56 1.39 -3.47
CA THR A 96 -10.89 1.36 -4.89
C THR A 96 -11.18 2.77 -5.39
N PHE A 97 -12.05 3.50 -4.68
CA PHE A 97 -12.34 4.90 -4.98
C PHE A 97 -11.12 5.80 -4.79
N ALA A 98 -10.32 5.59 -3.73
CA ALA A 98 -9.10 6.35 -3.51
C ALA A 98 -8.12 6.19 -4.67
N SER A 99 -7.98 4.98 -5.22
CA SER A 99 -7.11 4.69 -6.36
C SER A 99 -7.63 5.30 -7.67
N ILE A 100 -8.95 5.36 -7.88
CA ILE A 100 -9.55 6.07 -9.04
C ILE A 100 -9.27 7.57 -8.95
N VAL A 101 -9.52 8.18 -7.78
CA VAL A 101 -9.27 9.61 -7.55
C VAL A 101 -7.78 9.91 -7.64
N LEU A 102 -6.92 9.01 -7.16
CA LEU A 102 -5.47 9.14 -7.25
C LEU A 102 -5.01 9.35 -8.70
N VAL A 103 -5.55 8.61 -9.68
CA VAL A 103 -5.21 8.79 -11.10
C VAL A 103 -5.51 10.23 -11.56
N ALA A 104 -6.66 10.80 -11.15
CA ALA A 104 -7.01 12.18 -11.47
C ALA A 104 -6.11 13.20 -10.76
N VAL A 105 -5.73 12.93 -9.51
CA VAL A 105 -4.79 13.77 -8.74
C VAL A 105 -3.40 13.77 -9.37
N VAL A 106 -2.91 12.60 -9.80
CA VAL A 106 -1.62 12.45 -10.48
C VAL A 106 -1.63 13.15 -11.83
N TYR A 107 -2.70 13.04 -12.62
CA TYR A 107 -2.88 13.84 -13.84
C TYR A 107 -2.79 15.33 -13.55
N ALA A 108 -3.52 15.81 -12.55
CA ALA A 108 -3.53 17.21 -12.18
C ALA A 108 -2.15 17.68 -11.70
N MET A 109 -1.42 16.84 -10.96
CA MET A 109 -0.08 17.12 -10.47
C MET A 109 0.92 17.21 -11.62
N ALA A 110 0.97 16.18 -12.48
CA ALA A 110 1.86 16.13 -13.64
C ALA A 110 1.64 17.34 -14.57
N LYS A 111 0.38 17.69 -14.85
CA LYS A 111 0.04 18.88 -15.64
C LYS A 111 0.58 20.17 -15.04
N ASN A 112 0.48 20.35 -13.72
CA ASN A 112 0.96 21.57 -13.04
C ASN A 112 2.49 21.62 -12.90
N LEU A 113 3.16 20.47 -12.93
CA LEU A 113 4.61 20.38 -13.02
C LEU A 113 5.09 20.72 -14.43
N SER A 114 4.54 20.06 -15.46
CA SER A 114 4.93 20.24 -16.86
C SER A 114 4.64 21.65 -17.40
N ASN A 115 3.49 22.26 -17.05
CA ASN A 115 3.12 23.59 -17.56
C ASN A 115 4.11 24.71 -17.14
N MET A 116 4.84 24.55 -16.04
CA MET A 116 5.73 25.61 -15.54
C MET A 116 7.16 25.52 -16.09
N GLU A 117 7.56 24.36 -16.60
CA GLU A 117 8.90 24.17 -17.18
C GLU A 117 8.95 24.39 -18.70
N HIS A 118 7.92 25.00 -19.27
CA HIS A 118 7.80 25.20 -20.71
C HIS A 118 8.86 26.18 -21.24
N HIS A 119 10.05 25.67 -21.54
CA HIS A 119 11.19 26.44 -22.09
C HIS A 119 11.53 26.07 -23.55
N ARG A 120 10.88 25.04 -24.12
CA ARG A 120 11.29 24.44 -25.42
C ARG A 120 10.21 24.32 -26.50
N GLY A 121 9.04 24.94 -26.32
CA GLY A 121 7.90 24.73 -27.23
C GLY A 121 7.31 23.31 -27.16
N GLU A 122 7.71 22.52 -26.16
CA GLU A 122 7.27 21.15 -25.93
C GLU A 122 5.81 21.12 -25.49
N THR A 123 5.03 20.18 -26.05
CA THR A 123 3.65 20.00 -25.61
C THR A 123 3.64 19.44 -24.18
N CYS A 124 3.25 20.26 -23.19
CA CYS A 124 3.13 19.87 -21.78
C CYS A 124 2.18 18.67 -21.55
N LEU A 125 1.38 18.34 -22.57
CA LEU A 125 0.42 17.26 -22.59
C LEU A 125 1.09 15.88 -22.66
N ALA A 126 2.21 15.72 -23.37
CA ALA A 126 2.87 14.44 -23.57
C ALA A 126 3.34 13.75 -22.26
N PRO A 127 4.23 14.37 -21.45
CA PRO A 127 4.67 13.77 -20.20
C PRO A 127 3.50 13.57 -19.23
N THR A 128 2.54 14.51 -19.22
CA THR A 128 1.32 14.40 -18.42
C THR A 128 0.49 13.15 -18.77
N LEU A 129 0.25 12.90 -20.07
CA LEU A 129 -0.52 11.75 -20.54
C LEU A 129 0.22 10.43 -20.26
N LEU A 130 1.53 10.40 -20.45
CA LEU A 130 2.34 9.23 -20.13
C LEU A 130 2.32 8.93 -18.62
N THR A 131 2.49 9.92 -17.74
CA THR A 131 2.40 9.75 -16.29
C THR A 131 1.03 9.18 -15.86
N VAL A 132 -0.08 9.77 -16.33
CA VAL A 132 -1.42 9.30 -15.93
C VAL A 132 -1.71 7.92 -16.51
N MET A 133 -1.26 7.61 -17.73
CA MET A 133 -1.40 6.29 -18.33
C MET A 133 -0.64 5.22 -17.55
N LEU A 134 0.62 5.48 -17.18
CA LEU A 134 1.41 4.56 -16.35
C LEU A 134 0.79 4.36 -14.97
N THR A 135 0.19 5.40 -14.39
CA THR A 135 -0.53 5.29 -13.10
C THR A 135 -1.83 4.49 -13.25
N ALA A 136 -2.57 4.69 -14.34
CA ALA A 136 -3.83 4.01 -14.63
C ALA A 136 -3.63 2.51 -14.86
N LEU A 137 -2.58 2.15 -15.61
CA LEU A 137 -2.26 0.80 -16.06
C LEU A 137 -1.23 0.07 -15.19
N SER A 138 -0.70 0.70 -14.13
CA SER A 138 0.27 0.05 -13.25
C SER A 138 -0.38 -1.17 -12.58
N PRO A 139 0.12 -2.40 -12.83
CA PRO A 139 -0.35 -3.61 -12.14
C PRO A 139 -0.32 -3.41 -10.63
N PHE A 140 0.76 -2.81 -10.15
CA PHE A 140 0.98 -2.51 -8.74
C PHE A 140 -0.14 -1.63 -8.16
N ALA A 141 -0.50 -0.52 -8.82
CA ALA A 141 -1.59 0.34 -8.36
C ALA A 141 -2.98 -0.31 -8.44
N ILE A 142 -3.17 -1.24 -9.38
CA ILE A 142 -4.44 -1.96 -9.58
C ILE A 142 -4.60 -3.03 -8.51
N ALA A 143 -3.57 -3.84 -8.26
CA ALA A 143 -3.59 -4.89 -7.25
C ALA A 143 -3.96 -4.32 -5.87
N PHE A 144 -3.30 -3.25 -5.44
CA PHE A 144 -3.59 -2.61 -4.17
C PHE A 144 -4.88 -1.80 -4.14
N SER A 145 -5.51 -1.53 -5.28
CA SER A 145 -6.76 -0.74 -5.31
C SER A 145 -7.92 -1.48 -4.68
N ALA A 146 -7.97 -2.80 -4.83
CA ALA A 146 -9.03 -3.66 -4.32
C ALA A 146 -8.61 -4.37 -3.03
N THR A 147 -7.81 -3.70 -2.19
CA THR A 147 -7.42 -4.21 -0.88
C THR A 147 -8.06 -3.41 0.25
N ALA A 148 -8.27 -4.03 1.40
CA ALA A 148 -8.66 -3.37 2.65
C ALA A 148 -7.43 -2.97 3.49
N PHE A 149 -6.27 -2.73 2.87
CA PHE A 149 -5.12 -2.15 3.56
C PHE A 149 -5.33 -0.66 3.87
N THR A 150 -4.45 -0.08 4.69
CA THR A 150 -4.50 1.36 5.02
C THR A 150 -3.77 2.25 3.98
N ASP A 151 -3.12 1.63 3.00
CA ASP A 151 -2.22 2.27 2.04
C ASP A 151 -2.91 3.13 0.98
N GLY A 152 -4.07 2.70 0.46
CA GLY A 152 -4.74 3.38 -0.66
C GLY A 152 -5.15 4.82 -0.32
N LEU A 153 -5.85 5.00 0.80
CA LEU A 153 -6.20 6.32 1.32
C LEU A 153 -4.96 7.14 1.71
N MET A 154 -3.98 6.53 2.37
CA MET A 154 -2.71 7.20 2.69
C MET A 154 -2.07 7.80 1.42
N LEU A 155 -1.97 7.02 0.34
CA LEU A 155 -1.36 7.42 -0.93
C LEU A 155 -2.14 8.52 -1.64
N LEU A 156 -3.47 8.48 -1.61
CA LEU A 156 -4.31 9.55 -2.13
C LEU A 156 -4.01 10.87 -1.41
N TRP A 157 -4.01 10.86 -0.08
CA TRP A 157 -3.77 12.06 0.72
C TRP A 157 -2.34 12.59 0.55
N MET A 158 -1.34 11.71 0.49
CA MET A 158 0.04 12.03 0.11
C MET A 158 0.10 12.78 -1.23
N SER A 159 -0.59 12.25 -2.25
CA SER A 159 -0.59 12.81 -3.60
C SER A 159 -1.36 14.14 -3.67
N LEU A 160 -2.42 14.31 -2.88
CA LEU A 160 -3.11 15.59 -2.72
C LEU A 160 -2.24 16.63 -2.02
N ALA A 161 -1.44 16.23 -1.03
CA ALA A 161 -0.45 17.11 -0.41
C ALA A 161 0.59 17.61 -1.44
N LEU A 162 1.06 16.73 -2.33
CA LEU A 162 1.93 17.11 -3.46
C LEU A 162 1.23 18.04 -4.46
N LEU A 163 0.02 17.70 -4.90
CA LEU A 163 -0.74 18.53 -5.84
C LEU A 163 -0.96 19.95 -5.30
N THR A 164 -1.28 20.06 -4.02
CA THR A 164 -1.57 21.35 -3.38
C THR A 164 -0.31 22.16 -3.14
N ILE A 165 0.82 21.55 -2.76
CA ILE A 165 2.09 22.29 -2.67
C ILE A 165 2.55 22.75 -4.04
N VAL A 166 2.41 21.92 -5.09
CA VAL A 166 2.68 22.31 -6.48
C VAL A 166 1.84 23.52 -6.90
N ARG A 167 0.66 23.74 -6.30
CA ARG A 167 -0.20 24.92 -6.50
C ARG A 167 0.03 26.06 -5.49
N ARG A 168 1.12 26.03 -4.72
CA ARG A 168 1.47 27.00 -3.66
C ARG A 168 0.43 27.08 -2.53
N ARG A 169 -0.37 26.03 -2.32
CA ARG A 169 -1.38 25.95 -1.25
C ARG A 169 -0.82 25.24 -0.02
N TRP A 170 0.15 25.86 0.64
CA TRP A 170 0.86 25.32 1.81
C TRP A 170 -0.07 24.79 2.91
N MET A 171 -1.13 25.53 3.23
CA MET A 171 -2.08 25.12 4.27
C MET A 171 -2.85 23.84 3.91
N LEU A 172 -3.36 23.73 2.69
CA LEU A 172 -4.02 22.50 2.24
C LEU A 172 -3.04 21.34 2.15
N SER A 173 -1.77 21.60 1.79
CA SER A 173 -0.74 20.56 1.75
C SER A 173 -0.48 19.96 3.13
N GLY A 174 -0.36 20.80 4.17
CA GLY A 174 -0.22 20.34 5.55
C GLY A 174 -1.44 19.60 6.06
N PHE A 175 -2.64 20.07 5.71
CA PHE A 175 -3.90 19.38 6.02
C PHE A 175 -3.98 17.98 5.39
N PHE A 176 -3.72 17.85 4.09
CA PHE A 176 -3.74 16.55 3.43
C PHE A 176 -2.63 15.62 3.92
N LEU A 177 -1.45 16.15 4.25
CA LEU A 177 -0.40 15.32 4.87
C LEU A 177 -0.83 14.82 6.26
N ALA A 178 -1.55 15.63 7.04
CA ALA A 178 -2.13 15.20 8.31
C ALA A 178 -3.14 14.05 8.14
N LEU A 179 -4.02 14.14 7.14
CA LEU A 179 -4.96 13.07 6.80
C LEU A 179 -4.23 11.79 6.34
N SER A 180 -3.13 11.94 5.62
CA SER A 180 -2.28 10.80 5.24
C SER A 180 -1.71 10.10 6.48
N VAL A 181 -1.15 10.85 7.44
CA VAL A 181 -0.67 10.31 8.72
C VAL A 181 -1.81 9.66 9.51
N ALA A 182 -3.00 10.26 9.52
CA ALA A 182 -4.18 9.71 10.17
C ALA A 182 -4.76 8.47 9.47
N SER A 183 -4.34 8.17 8.23
CA SER A 183 -4.65 6.92 7.52
C SER A 183 -3.61 5.84 7.83
N LYS A 184 -2.32 6.22 7.84
CA LYS A 184 -1.18 5.35 8.13
C LYS A 184 0.02 6.21 8.51
N GLN A 185 0.75 5.85 9.57
CA GLN A 185 1.85 6.69 10.10
C GLN A 185 2.92 7.00 9.03
N GLN A 186 3.13 6.07 8.10
CA GLN A 186 4.04 6.22 6.95
C GLN A 186 3.72 7.43 6.05
N GLY A 187 2.51 8.01 6.15
CA GLY A 187 2.16 9.29 5.55
C GLY A 187 3.20 10.39 5.80
N ILE A 188 3.85 10.38 6.97
CA ILE A 188 4.86 11.38 7.34
C ILE A 188 6.09 11.37 6.44
N LEU A 189 6.37 10.26 5.73
CA LEU A 189 7.54 10.14 4.86
C LEU A 189 7.49 11.09 3.65
N TYR A 190 6.31 11.65 3.32
CA TYR A 190 6.18 12.69 2.28
C TYR A 190 6.58 14.09 2.76
N LEU A 191 6.79 14.31 4.06
CA LEU A 191 7.19 15.60 4.63
C LEU A 191 8.43 16.22 3.93
N PRO A 192 9.58 15.52 3.81
CA PRO A 192 10.74 16.08 3.12
C PRO A 192 10.47 16.40 1.65
N LEU A 193 9.66 15.58 0.96
CA LEU A 193 9.31 15.81 -0.43
C LEU A 193 8.44 17.07 -0.60
N VAL A 194 7.41 17.23 0.23
CA VAL A 194 6.52 18.39 0.19
C VAL A 194 7.30 19.67 0.46
N ILE A 195 8.12 19.68 1.51
CA ILE A 195 8.97 20.85 1.85
C ILE A 195 9.98 21.11 0.74
N GLY A 196 10.64 20.07 0.24
CA GLY A 196 11.62 20.17 -0.84
C GLY A 196 11.03 20.74 -2.13
N LEU A 197 9.83 20.31 -2.52
CA LEU A 197 9.13 20.84 -3.69
C LEU A 197 8.69 22.29 -3.49
N GLY A 198 8.15 22.62 -2.31
CA GLY A 198 7.79 23.98 -1.97
C GLY A 198 9.01 24.91 -2.01
N TRP A 199 10.13 24.46 -1.43
CA TRP A 199 11.41 25.15 -1.50
C TRP A 199 11.87 25.32 -2.94
N ALA A 200 11.96 24.24 -3.72
CA ALA A 200 12.46 24.29 -5.09
C ALA A 200 11.67 25.27 -5.97
N ARG A 201 10.35 25.30 -5.79
CA ARG A 201 9.44 26.05 -6.66
C ARG A 201 9.20 27.49 -6.23
N TYR A 202 9.19 27.76 -4.92
CA TYR A 202 8.80 29.07 -4.38
C TYR A 202 9.81 29.69 -3.41
N GLY A 203 10.85 28.94 -3.02
CA GLY A 203 11.64 29.26 -1.84
C GLY A 203 10.89 28.93 -0.54
N LEU A 204 11.56 29.14 0.59
CA LEU A 204 10.96 28.96 1.90
C LEU A 204 10.77 30.32 2.56
N SER A 205 9.53 30.62 2.94
CA SER A 205 9.22 31.74 3.81
C SER A 205 8.69 31.23 5.15
N ARG A 206 8.95 31.94 6.24
CA ARG A 206 8.41 31.58 7.57
C ARG A 206 6.88 31.44 7.52
N ARG A 207 6.20 32.34 6.80
CA ARG A 207 4.73 32.31 6.65
C ARG A 207 4.25 31.04 5.94
N ASP A 208 4.94 30.61 4.90
CA ASP A 208 4.58 29.42 4.14
C ASP A 208 4.81 28.14 4.96
N ILE A 209 5.94 28.05 5.67
CA ILE A 209 6.21 26.95 6.60
C ILE A 209 5.15 26.89 7.69
N MET A 210 4.82 28.02 8.34
CA MET A 210 3.79 28.04 9.39
C MET A 210 2.42 27.65 8.85
N ARG A 211 2.04 28.10 7.64
CA ARG A 211 0.80 27.71 6.99
C ARG A 211 0.71 26.20 6.79
N PHE A 212 1.82 25.55 6.47
CA PHE A 212 1.89 24.10 6.33
C PHE A 212 1.91 23.37 7.67
N LEU A 213 2.71 23.84 8.63
CA LEU A 213 2.88 23.18 9.92
C LEU A 213 1.65 23.23 10.82
N ILE A 214 0.89 24.35 10.82
CA ILE A 214 -0.30 24.48 11.68
C ILE A 214 -1.31 23.34 11.47
N PRO A 215 -1.81 23.07 10.25
CA PRO A 215 -2.76 21.98 10.05
C PRO A 215 -2.11 20.59 10.22
N LEU A 216 -0.83 20.43 9.86
CA LEU A 216 -0.12 19.16 10.07
C LEU A 216 -0.02 18.80 11.56
N MET A 217 0.50 19.73 12.35
CA MET A 217 0.67 19.55 13.80
C MET A 217 -0.69 19.47 14.51
N GLY A 218 -1.68 20.25 14.07
CA GLY A 218 -3.05 20.14 14.57
C GLY A 218 -3.64 18.75 14.35
N GLY A 219 -3.50 18.19 13.15
CA GLY A 219 -3.98 16.84 12.87
C GLY A 219 -3.22 15.74 13.62
N ILE A 220 -1.89 15.86 13.76
CA ILE A 220 -1.09 14.94 14.57
C ILE A 220 -1.48 15.03 16.05
N ALA A 221 -1.68 16.23 16.60
CA ALA A 221 -2.12 16.41 17.97
C ALA A 221 -3.50 15.80 18.22
N LEU A 222 -4.44 15.95 17.27
CA LEU A 222 -5.74 15.28 17.33
C LEU A 222 -5.63 13.76 17.31
N LEU A 223 -4.74 13.21 16.46
CA LEU A 223 -4.50 11.77 16.40
C LEU A 223 -3.89 11.23 17.70
N ILE A 224 -2.93 11.95 18.30
CA ILE A 224 -2.36 11.59 19.60
C ILE A 224 -3.44 11.68 20.69
N GLY A 225 -4.23 12.74 20.71
CA GLY A 225 -5.34 12.88 21.66
C GLY A 225 -6.36 11.76 21.53
N TRP A 226 -6.67 11.33 20.29
CA TRP A 226 -7.51 10.18 20.02
C TRP A 226 -6.89 8.88 20.55
N ASP A 227 -5.60 8.63 20.29
CA ASP A 227 -4.88 7.44 20.76
C ASP A 227 -4.81 7.37 22.29
N MET A 228 -4.66 8.51 22.96
CA MET A 228 -4.66 8.59 24.43
C MET A 228 -6.03 8.29 25.06
N LEU A 229 -7.12 8.57 24.35
CA LEU A 229 -8.48 8.33 24.82
C LEU A 229 -9.00 6.94 24.44
N ARG A 230 -8.37 6.29 23.45
CA ARG A 230 -8.75 4.98 22.96
C ARG A 230 -8.44 3.89 23.99
N PRO A 231 -9.38 2.95 24.24
CA PRO A 231 -9.11 1.77 25.06
C PRO A 231 -8.18 0.79 24.32
N GLY A 232 -7.12 0.36 24.99
CA GLY A 232 -6.15 -0.62 24.46
C GLY A 232 -4.72 -0.10 24.48
N SER A 233 -3.85 -0.78 23.73
CA SER A 233 -2.46 -0.34 23.54
C SER A 233 -2.39 0.84 22.58
N SER A 234 -1.48 1.78 22.84
CA SER A 234 -1.21 2.90 21.92
C SER A 234 -0.84 2.37 20.54
N ILE A 235 -1.46 2.91 19.50
CA ILE A 235 -1.19 2.54 18.12
C ILE A 235 0.27 2.83 17.74
N PHE A 236 0.88 3.85 18.34
CA PHE A 236 2.26 4.24 18.07
C PHE A 236 3.24 3.28 18.76
N ALA A 237 2.96 2.92 20.01
CA ALA A 237 3.78 1.96 20.74
C ALA A 237 3.75 0.57 20.08
N LEU A 238 2.56 0.10 19.70
CA LEU A 238 2.42 -1.19 19.04
C LEU A 238 3.06 -1.18 17.64
N ALA A 239 2.89 -0.10 16.87
CA ALA A 239 3.55 0.03 15.57
C ALA A 239 5.08 0.05 15.70
N ALA A 240 5.63 0.69 16.73
CA ALA A 240 7.06 0.70 16.99
C ALA A 240 7.57 -0.72 17.31
N ASN A 241 6.87 -1.46 18.16
CA ASN A 241 7.21 -2.84 18.51
C ASN A 241 7.18 -3.77 17.29
N ASN A 242 6.20 -3.60 16.41
CA ASN A 242 6.04 -4.41 15.19
C ASN A 242 7.11 -4.13 14.11
N ASN A 243 7.88 -3.04 14.23
CA ASN A 243 8.88 -2.62 13.23
C ASN A 243 10.33 -2.77 13.73
N ASN A 244 10.60 -3.72 14.63
CA ASN A 244 11.93 -4.07 15.13
C ASN A 244 12.72 -2.86 15.67
N PRO A 245 12.30 -2.31 16.83
CA PRO A 245 12.83 -1.04 17.35
C PRO A 245 14.28 -1.14 17.86
N GLU A 246 14.85 -2.35 17.94
CA GLU A 246 16.12 -2.60 18.63
C GLU A 246 17.37 -2.19 17.83
N ARG A 247 17.24 -1.91 16.53
CA ARG A 247 18.38 -1.52 15.69
C ARG A 247 18.01 -0.45 14.66
N LEU A 248 18.98 0.39 14.30
CA LEU A 248 18.79 1.46 13.31
C LEU A 248 19.08 1.00 11.88
N PHE A 249 20.03 0.07 11.71
CA PHE A 249 20.47 -0.44 10.42
C PHE A 249 20.43 -1.97 10.38
N ILE A 250 20.33 -2.51 9.16
CA ILE A 250 20.47 -3.94 8.91
C ILE A 250 21.92 -4.42 9.05
N ARG A 251 22.09 -5.73 9.15
CA ARG A 251 23.38 -6.42 9.13
C ARG A 251 23.87 -6.59 7.68
N ALA A 252 25.17 -6.84 7.53
CA ALA A 252 25.81 -6.95 6.21
C ALA A 252 25.25 -8.10 5.36
N ASP A 253 24.88 -9.22 6.00
CA ASP A 253 24.27 -10.40 5.37
C ASP A 253 22.84 -10.17 4.89
N GLU A 254 22.15 -9.14 5.38
CA GLU A 254 20.80 -8.76 4.96
C GLU A 254 20.79 -7.83 3.74
N ILE A 255 21.91 -7.19 3.38
CA ILE A 255 21.96 -6.16 2.32
C ILE A 255 21.52 -6.74 0.97
N LEU A 256 22.11 -7.87 0.56
CA LEU A 256 21.84 -8.47 -0.74
C LEU A 256 20.47 -9.15 -0.82
N PRO A 257 20.04 -9.98 0.15
CA PRO A 257 18.69 -10.56 0.14
C PRO A 257 17.61 -9.50 0.05
N ARG A 258 17.71 -8.42 0.84
CA ARG A 258 16.70 -7.34 0.81
C ARG A 258 16.71 -6.58 -0.51
N LEU A 259 17.89 -6.35 -1.11
CA LEU A 259 17.96 -5.76 -2.45
C LEU A 259 17.25 -6.63 -3.47
N MET A 260 17.46 -7.96 -3.44
CA MET A 260 16.79 -8.89 -4.34
C MET A 260 15.26 -8.86 -4.15
N THR A 261 14.77 -8.86 -2.92
CA THR A 261 13.34 -8.71 -2.62
C THR A 261 12.77 -7.41 -3.20
N TRP A 262 13.44 -6.27 -3.01
CA TRP A 262 12.99 -4.99 -3.58
C TRP A 262 13.01 -4.99 -5.12
N LEU A 263 14.02 -5.62 -5.73
CA LEU A 263 14.08 -5.79 -7.18
C LEU A 263 12.95 -6.67 -7.68
N ASP A 264 12.62 -7.77 -6.98
CA ASP A 264 11.52 -8.67 -7.33
C ASP A 264 10.18 -7.93 -7.29
N TYR A 265 9.90 -7.16 -6.23
CA TYR A 265 8.71 -6.30 -6.16
C TYR A 265 8.71 -5.22 -7.27
N GLY A 266 9.89 -4.66 -7.58
CA GLY A 266 10.05 -3.64 -8.60
C GLY A 266 9.72 -4.09 -10.02
N ARG A 267 9.87 -5.39 -10.34
CA ARG A 267 9.69 -5.92 -11.71
C ARG A 267 8.31 -5.66 -12.29
N VAL A 268 7.27 -5.73 -11.45
CA VAL A 268 5.86 -5.66 -11.87
C VAL A 268 5.25 -4.26 -11.79
N ILE A 269 6.05 -3.24 -11.45
CA ILE A 269 5.56 -1.87 -11.28
C ILE A 269 4.89 -1.32 -12.56
N ALA A 270 5.48 -1.54 -13.74
CA ALA A 270 5.00 -1.01 -15.02
C ALA A 270 4.20 -2.00 -15.88
N GLY A 271 4.14 -3.28 -15.51
CA GLY A 271 3.75 -4.37 -16.40
C GLY A 271 4.85 -5.42 -16.53
N PRO A 272 5.17 -5.90 -17.75
CA PRO A 272 6.24 -6.86 -17.96
C PRO A 272 7.61 -6.31 -17.50
N THR A 273 8.47 -7.16 -16.94
CA THR A 273 9.79 -6.77 -16.41
C THR A 273 10.63 -5.95 -17.39
N TRP A 274 10.66 -6.34 -18.67
CA TRP A 274 11.42 -5.63 -19.69
C TRP A 274 10.89 -4.21 -19.93
N LEU A 275 9.57 -3.99 -19.79
CA LEU A 275 8.96 -2.67 -19.96
C LEU A 275 9.39 -1.76 -18.82
N THR A 276 9.36 -2.26 -17.58
CA THR A 276 9.88 -1.54 -16.40
C THR A 276 11.35 -1.15 -16.60
N ILE A 277 12.19 -2.07 -17.10
CA ILE A 277 13.61 -1.81 -17.38
C ILE A 277 13.78 -0.73 -18.45
N VAL A 278 13.08 -0.83 -19.59
CA VAL A 278 13.16 0.14 -20.68
C VAL A 278 12.73 1.53 -20.21
N LEU A 279 11.59 1.64 -19.52
CA LEU A 279 11.10 2.91 -18.97
C LEU A 279 12.11 3.53 -17.99
N THR A 280 12.73 2.70 -17.16
CA THR A 280 13.73 3.15 -16.18
C THR A 280 15.00 3.67 -16.87
N ILE A 281 15.56 2.90 -17.82
CA ILE A 281 16.79 3.29 -18.53
C ILE A 281 16.57 4.57 -19.33
N VAL A 282 15.50 4.63 -20.13
CA VAL A 282 15.20 5.79 -20.98
C VAL A 282 14.84 7.01 -20.11
N GLY A 283 14.03 6.82 -19.06
CA GLY A 283 13.63 7.89 -18.15
C GLY A 283 14.81 8.49 -17.39
N LEU A 284 15.68 7.66 -16.78
CA LEU A 284 16.85 8.14 -16.06
C LEU A 284 17.88 8.79 -16.99
N GLY A 285 18.10 8.22 -18.18
CA GLY A 285 18.99 8.79 -19.19
C GLY A 285 18.57 10.19 -19.59
N GLY A 286 17.27 10.39 -19.85
CA GLY A 286 16.73 11.71 -20.19
C GLY A 286 16.82 12.73 -19.06
N ILE A 287 16.58 12.31 -17.81
CA ILE A 287 16.73 13.21 -16.64
C ILE A 287 18.20 13.63 -16.45
N ALA A 288 19.15 12.70 -16.63
CA ALA A 288 20.57 13.00 -16.54
C ALA A 288 21.01 14.01 -17.60
N ASP A 289 20.55 13.83 -18.85
CA ASP A 289 20.83 14.77 -19.93
C ASP A 289 20.17 16.14 -19.70
N TYR A 290 18.93 16.15 -19.23
CA TYR A 290 18.21 17.37 -18.87
C TYR A 290 18.96 18.18 -17.79
N GLN A 291 19.50 17.52 -16.76
CA GLN A 291 20.27 18.20 -15.70
C GLN A 291 21.63 18.72 -16.18
N ALA A 292 22.25 18.01 -17.14
CA ALA A 292 23.55 18.33 -17.71
C ALA A 292 23.55 19.58 -18.60
N GLN A 293 22.40 19.96 -19.14
CA GLN A 293 22.31 21.10 -20.05
C GLN A 293 22.53 22.42 -19.29
N PRO A 294 23.36 23.34 -19.82
CA PRO A 294 23.48 24.67 -19.27
C PRO A 294 22.13 25.38 -19.46
N HIS A 295 21.43 25.63 -18.36
CA HIS A 295 20.36 26.63 -18.40
C HIS A 295 21.06 27.94 -18.72
N HIS A 296 20.82 28.47 -19.92
CA HIS A 296 21.20 29.83 -20.24
C HIS A 296 20.48 30.73 -19.24
N GLU A 297 21.13 31.06 -18.14
CA GLU A 297 20.80 32.24 -17.37
C GLU A 297 20.94 33.40 -18.35
N GLU A 298 19.81 34.02 -18.67
CA GLU A 298 19.66 35.11 -19.63
C GLU A 298 20.30 36.42 -19.14
N ASN A 299 21.34 36.33 -18.30
CA ASN A 299 22.00 37.44 -17.61
C ASN A 299 23.52 37.23 -17.53
N ASP A 300 24.18 37.06 -18.67
CA ASP A 300 25.54 37.59 -18.83
C ASP A 300 25.89 37.77 -20.30
N LYS A 301 25.74 39.00 -20.79
CA LYS A 301 26.07 39.42 -22.15
C LYS A 301 27.58 39.49 -22.44
N ASN A 302 28.45 38.96 -21.59
CA ASN A 302 29.90 39.16 -21.70
C ASN A 302 30.73 37.88 -21.42
N PHE A 303 30.44 36.76 -22.09
CA PHE A 303 31.40 35.66 -22.09
C PHE A 303 31.85 35.30 -23.50
N ASN A 304 32.95 35.94 -23.90
CA ASN A 304 33.70 35.63 -25.11
C ASN A 304 34.22 34.19 -25.06
N ALA A 305 34.14 33.56 -26.23
CA ALA A 305 34.54 32.20 -26.49
C ALA A 305 36.05 31.97 -26.32
N GLU A 306 36.39 30.87 -25.65
CA GLU A 306 37.53 29.95 -25.83
C GLU A 306 37.51 29.04 -24.57
N THR A 307 37.66 27.73 -24.58
CA THR A 307 38.39 26.84 -25.49
C THR A 307 37.83 25.42 -25.31
N HIS A 308 37.77 24.69 -26.42
CA HIS A 308 37.51 23.26 -26.46
C HIS A 308 38.69 22.50 -25.82
N ARG A 309 38.46 21.71 -24.76
CA ARG A 309 39.28 20.52 -24.50
C ARG A 309 38.46 19.40 -23.88
N HIS A 310 38.37 18.33 -24.65
CA HIS A 310 37.73 17.05 -24.33
C HIS A 310 38.72 16.16 -23.56
N ARG A 311 38.14 15.28 -22.72
CA ARG A 311 38.70 14.11 -22.00
C ARG A 311 38.97 14.32 -20.51
N VAL A 312 38.47 13.35 -19.74
CA VAL A 312 38.37 13.21 -18.27
C VAL A 312 37.15 13.90 -17.60
N LYS A 313 35.95 13.72 -18.17
CA LYS A 313 34.67 14.24 -17.63
C LYS A 313 33.60 13.16 -17.37
N ILE A 314 33.94 11.95 -16.94
CA ILE A 314 32.89 10.98 -16.55
C ILE A 314 32.75 10.92 -15.03
N LEU A 315 33.86 10.78 -14.29
CA LEU A 315 33.81 10.70 -12.83
C LEU A 315 33.60 12.06 -12.14
N HIS A 316 34.28 13.12 -12.63
CA HIS A 316 34.07 14.48 -12.13
C HIS A 316 32.70 15.06 -12.55
N PHE A 317 32.08 14.54 -13.60
CA PHE A 317 30.76 14.99 -14.08
C PHE A 317 29.62 14.43 -13.25
N PHE A 318 29.74 13.18 -12.79
CA PHE A 318 28.76 12.57 -11.87
C PHE A 318 28.73 13.27 -10.50
N PHE A 319 29.87 13.78 -10.02
CA PHE A 319 29.95 14.53 -8.76
C PHE A 319 29.78 16.05 -8.92
N ALA A 320 30.10 16.65 -10.08
CA ALA A 320 29.83 18.07 -10.33
C ALA A 320 28.37 18.36 -10.71
N SER A 321 27.62 17.39 -11.23
CA SER A 321 26.16 17.47 -11.43
C SER A 321 25.37 17.42 -10.11
N LEU A 322 26.02 17.05 -9.00
CA LEU A 322 25.49 17.13 -7.63
C LEU A 322 25.56 18.53 -7.01
N ARG A 323 25.97 19.56 -7.77
CA ARG A 323 25.57 20.93 -7.44
C ARG A 323 24.05 20.95 -7.55
N LEU A 324 23.37 20.81 -6.40
CA LEU A 324 21.92 20.77 -6.25
C LEU A 324 21.31 22.03 -6.87
N LYS A 325 21.11 22.00 -8.19
CA LYS A 325 20.26 22.96 -8.86
C LYS A 325 18.90 22.82 -8.20
N LYS A 326 18.32 23.96 -7.85
CA LYS A 326 17.00 24.08 -7.23
C LYS A 326 15.91 23.69 -8.25
N ASN A 327 15.89 22.42 -8.66
CA ASN A 327 15.02 21.87 -9.68
C ASN A 327 14.06 20.85 -9.06
N THR A 328 12.79 20.98 -9.40
CA THR A 328 11.71 20.08 -9.00
C THR A 328 12.05 18.61 -9.24
N TYR A 329 12.56 18.25 -10.42
CA TYR A 329 12.86 16.86 -10.77
C TYR A 329 14.04 16.29 -10.00
N THR A 330 15.00 17.14 -9.61
CA THR A 330 16.09 16.75 -8.71
C THR A 330 15.55 16.40 -7.33
N ILE A 331 14.61 17.19 -6.78
CA ILE A 331 13.96 16.87 -5.50
C ILE A 331 13.18 15.56 -5.59
N LEU A 332 12.43 15.34 -6.67
CA LEU A 332 11.68 14.09 -6.88
C LEU A 332 12.62 12.88 -6.95
N LEU A 333 13.74 13.00 -7.66
CA LEU A 333 14.75 11.92 -7.76
C LEU A 333 15.43 11.64 -6.42
N LEU A 334 15.83 12.68 -5.69
CA LEU A 334 16.40 12.53 -4.34
C LEU A 334 15.43 11.87 -3.37
N TYR A 335 14.14 12.18 -3.48
CA TYR A 335 13.12 11.52 -2.69
C TYR A 335 13.03 10.02 -3.04
N ILE A 336 12.97 9.65 -4.32
CA ILE A 336 12.93 8.24 -4.74
C ILE A 336 14.14 7.47 -4.18
N ILE A 337 15.35 8.05 -4.33
CA ILE A 337 16.59 7.44 -3.84
C ILE A 337 16.58 7.34 -2.31
N GLY A 338 16.27 8.44 -1.61
CA GLY A 338 16.25 8.47 -0.15
C GLY A 338 15.23 7.51 0.45
N PHE A 339 14.04 7.43 -0.15
CA PHE A 339 12.99 6.48 0.23
C PHE A 339 13.45 5.03 0.01
N GLY A 340 14.04 4.74 -1.16
CA GLY A 340 14.60 3.42 -1.45
C GLY A 340 15.70 3.01 -0.48
N LEU A 341 16.64 3.92 -0.18
CA LEU A 341 17.71 3.70 0.79
C LEU A 341 17.17 3.46 2.20
N LEU A 342 16.14 4.22 2.62
CA LEU A 342 15.50 4.02 3.91
C LEU A 342 14.98 2.58 4.05
N TYR A 343 14.15 2.13 3.11
CA TYR A 343 13.56 0.78 3.16
C TYR A 343 14.56 -0.34 2.86
N TRP A 344 15.65 -0.04 2.15
CA TRP A 344 16.71 -1.02 1.89
C TRP A 344 17.71 -1.18 3.03
N LEU A 345 18.00 -0.12 3.80
CA LEU A 345 19.09 -0.14 4.79
C LEU A 345 18.64 -0.13 6.25
N THR A 346 17.35 0.09 6.53
CA THR A 346 16.76 0.01 7.89
C THR A 346 16.06 -1.33 8.11
N PRO A 347 15.91 -1.84 9.35
CA PRO A 347 15.32 -3.15 9.63
C PRO A 347 13.79 -3.22 9.48
N LEU A 348 13.16 -2.23 8.83
CA LEU A 348 11.73 -2.26 8.54
C LEU A 348 11.37 -3.51 7.72
N ASN A 349 10.17 -4.06 7.94
CA ASN A 349 9.72 -5.23 7.17
C ASN A 349 9.74 -4.93 5.66
N THR A 350 10.08 -5.92 4.85
CA THR A 350 10.07 -5.80 3.38
C THR A 350 8.72 -6.24 2.85
N TYR A 351 7.75 -5.33 2.84
CA TYR A 351 6.47 -5.56 2.16
C TYR A 351 6.46 -4.86 0.80
N ASP A 352 5.90 -5.54 -0.19
CA ASP A 352 5.69 -5.01 -1.54
C ASP A 352 5.04 -3.63 -1.51
N ARG A 353 3.90 -3.46 -0.82
CA ARG A 353 3.10 -2.23 -0.70
C ARG A 353 3.89 -0.98 -0.32
N TYR A 354 5.08 -1.11 0.26
CA TYR A 354 5.96 0.02 0.54
C TYR A 354 6.53 0.68 -0.72
N LEU A 355 6.34 0.11 -1.91
CA LEU A 355 6.62 0.81 -3.18
C LEU A 355 5.50 1.78 -3.61
N LEU A 356 4.30 1.68 -3.03
CA LEU A 356 3.17 2.57 -3.36
C LEU A 356 3.51 4.07 -3.20
N PRO A 357 4.16 4.53 -2.11
CA PRO A 357 4.46 5.94 -1.92
C PRO A 357 5.41 6.54 -2.97
N ILE A 358 6.25 5.76 -3.64
CA ILE A 358 7.14 6.28 -4.69
C ILE A 358 6.52 6.21 -6.07
N LEU A 359 5.44 5.44 -6.25
CA LEU A 359 4.85 5.17 -7.56
C LEU A 359 4.41 6.44 -8.33
N PRO A 360 3.63 7.38 -7.74
CA PRO A 360 3.27 8.61 -8.45
C PRO A 360 4.49 9.46 -8.84
N VAL A 361 5.51 9.48 -7.98
CA VAL A 361 6.72 10.29 -8.14
C VAL A 361 7.61 9.71 -9.24
N ILE A 362 7.81 8.39 -9.25
CA ILE A 362 8.53 7.68 -10.30
C ILE A 362 7.88 7.95 -11.67
N TRP A 363 6.56 7.87 -11.79
CA TRP A 363 5.89 8.12 -13.08
C TRP A 363 6.00 9.54 -13.59
N VAL A 364 6.07 10.53 -12.70
CA VAL A 364 6.34 11.91 -13.11
C VAL A 364 7.77 12.06 -13.62
N VAL A 365 8.75 11.52 -12.89
CA VAL A 365 10.18 11.63 -13.25
C VAL A 365 10.48 10.87 -14.54
N MET A 366 10.01 9.63 -14.66
CA MET A 366 10.25 8.80 -15.83
C MET A 366 9.59 9.37 -17.09
N ALA A 367 8.33 9.81 -17.00
CA ALA A 367 7.65 10.39 -18.15
C ALA A 367 8.31 11.67 -18.65
N ARG A 368 8.86 12.50 -17.74
CA ARG A 368 9.64 13.68 -18.12
C ARG A 368 10.91 13.28 -18.85
N GLY A 369 11.74 12.41 -18.26
CA GLY A 369 13.00 11.99 -18.90
C GLY A 369 12.79 11.31 -20.25
N ILE A 370 11.74 10.50 -20.41
CA ILE A 370 11.37 9.89 -21.70
C ILE A 370 11.03 10.98 -22.72
N THR A 371 10.21 11.95 -22.33
CA THR A 371 9.82 13.06 -23.21
C THR A 371 11.06 13.84 -23.65
N ASP A 372 11.96 14.15 -22.73
CA ASP A 372 13.18 14.90 -23.01
C ASP A 372 14.11 14.12 -23.95
N THR A 373 14.27 12.81 -23.73
CA THR A 373 15.04 11.92 -24.62
C THR A 373 14.48 11.94 -26.04
N ILE A 374 13.16 11.90 -26.19
CA ILE A 374 12.50 11.93 -27.51
C ILE A 374 12.69 13.29 -28.19
N HIS A 375 12.63 14.39 -27.45
CA HIS A 375 12.85 15.72 -28.01
C HIS A 375 14.29 15.93 -28.49
N ASN A 376 15.27 15.32 -27.83
CA ASN A 376 16.67 15.37 -28.24
C ASN A 376 16.93 14.70 -29.61
N VAL A 377 16.04 13.82 -30.09
CA VAL A 377 16.12 13.22 -31.44
C VAL A 377 15.74 14.23 -32.55
N GLY A 378 15.05 15.32 -32.18
CA GLY A 378 14.72 16.43 -33.06
C GLY A 378 13.27 16.89 -32.94
N ALA A 379 13.06 18.20 -32.80
CA ALA A 379 11.75 18.81 -32.52
C ALA A 379 10.66 18.43 -33.54
N GLN A 380 11.00 18.31 -34.83
CA GLN A 380 10.05 17.95 -35.89
C GLN A 380 9.53 16.50 -35.77
N ARG A 381 10.31 15.60 -35.15
CA ARG A 381 9.96 14.18 -34.97
C ARG A 381 9.45 13.87 -33.56
N ALA A 382 9.59 14.80 -32.62
CA ALA A 382 9.30 14.54 -31.21
C ALA A 382 7.83 14.16 -30.96
N ILE A 383 6.86 14.88 -31.55
CA ILE A 383 5.43 14.58 -31.38
C ILE A 383 5.05 13.19 -31.92
N PRO A 384 5.34 12.84 -33.20
CA PRO A 384 4.99 11.52 -33.71
C PRO A 384 5.72 10.39 -32.97
N LEU A 385 7.00 10.56 -32.62
CA LEU A 385 7.74 9.58 -31.83
C LEU A 385 7.14 9.38 -30.44
N GLN A 386 6.73 10.46 -29.78
CA GLN A 386 6.08 10.39 -28.48
C GLN A 386 4.74 9.68 -28.54
N ILE A 387 3.93 9.92 -29.57
CA ILE A 387 2.66 9.22 -29.78
C ILE A 387 2.93 7.73 -29.98
N VAL A 388 3.85 7.37 -30.88
CA VAL A 388 4.22 5.97 -31.13
C VAL A 388 4.72 5.30 -29.85
N PHE A 389 5.61 5.96 -29.10
CA PHE A 389 6.11 5.45 -27.83
C PHE A 389 4.98 5.22 -26.81
N THR A 390 4.09 6.21 -26.66
CA THR A 390 2.96 6.11 -25.73
C THR A 390 2.00 4.97 -26.11
N VAL A 391 1.74 4.79 -27.41
CA VAL A 391 0.93 3.67 -27.92
C VAL A 391 1.60 2.33 -27.66
N ILE A 392 2.92 2.22 -27.87
CA ILE A 392 3.68 1.00 -27.57
C ILE A 392 3.58 0.66 -26.09
N VAL A 393 3.82 1.64 -25.20
CA VAL A 393 3.69 1.43 -23.75
C VAL A 393 2.28 1.00 -23.39
N PHE A 394 1.25 1.62 -23.98
CA PHE A 394 -0.15 1.23 -23.77
C PHE A 394 -0.41 -0.23 -24.16
N ILE A 395 0.02 -0.65 -25.36
CA ILE A 395 -0.17 -2.01 -25.88
C ILE A 395 0.46 -3.06 -24.98
N PHE A 396 1.63 -2.77 -24.39
CA PHE A 396 2.33 -3.72 -23.54
C PHE A 396 1.91 -3.67 -22.06
N ALA A 397 1.47 -2.51 -21.56
CA ALA A 397 1.00 -2.38 -20.18
C ALA A 397 -0.44 -2.86 -19.98
N LEU A 398 -1.32 -2.68 -20.98
CA LEU A 398 -2.74 -3.00 -20.85
C LEU A 398 -3.01 -4.50 -20.56
N PRO A 399 -2.37 -5.47 -21.23
CA PRO A 399 -2.60 -6.90 -20.95
C PRO A 399 -2.23 -7.26 -19.50
N THR A 400 -1.12 -6.74 -18.99
CA THR A 400 -0.73 -6.94 -17.58
C THR A 400 -1.69 -6.25 -16.63
N ALA A 401 -2.18 -5.06 -16.97
CA ALA A 401 -3.18 -4.36 -16.17
C ALA A 401 -4.48 -5.16 -16.06
N ILE A 402 -4.95 -5.74 -17.17
CA ILE A 402 -6.13 -6.61 -17.21
C ILE A 402 -5.88 -7.91 -16.42
N HIS A 403 -4.72 -8.52 -16.60
CA HIS A 403 -4.33 -9.73 -15.87
C HIS A 403 -4.33 -9.50 -14.35
N THR A 404 -3.82 -8.36 -13.90
CA THR A 404 -3.84 -7.97 -12.48
C THR A 404 -5.23 -7.61 -12.00
N SER A 405 -6.03 -6.89 -12.80
CA SER A 405 -7.42 -6.64 -12.42
C SER A 405 -8.25 -7.91 -12.32
N ASN A 406 -7.80 -9.00 -12.97
CA ASN A 406 -8.41 -10.32 -12.87
C ASN A 406 -7.95 -11.14 -11.65
N GLY A 407 -7.13 -10.56 -10.75
CA GLY A 407 -6.65 -11.21 -9.54
C GLY A 407 -5.42 -12.11 -9.72
N TYR A 408 -4.82 -12.19 -10.92
CA TYR A 408 -3.76 -13.16 -11.22
C TYR A 408 -2.33 -12.70 -10.88
N THR A 409 -2.16 -11.63 -10.09
CA THR A 409 -0.84 -11.10 -9.77
C THR A 409 -0.51 -11.32 -8.29
N HIS A 410 0.71 -11.76 -8.00
CA HIS A 410 1.17 -12.11 -6.65
C HIS A 410 1.31 -10.94 -5.68
N VAL A 411 1.28 -9.71 -6.17
CA VAL A 411 1.46 -8.52 -5.34
C VAL A 411 0.12 -8.09 -4.78
N GLY A 412 0.09 -7.72 -3.50
CA GLY A 412 -1.07 -7.09 -2.87
C GLY A 412 -2.34 -7.92 -2.77
N GLY A 413 -2.27 -9.24 -2.95
CA GLY A 413 -3.42 -10.14 -2.84
C GLY A 413 -3.05 -11.44 -2.16
N ASP A 414 -4.10 -12.17 -1.76
CA ASP A 414 -3.99 -13.44 -1.03
C ASP A 414 -3.78 -14.66 -1.92
N LEU A 415 -3.88 -14.53 -3.26
CA LEU A 415 -3.71 -15.63 -4.24
C LEU A 415 -4.54 -16.90 -3.93
N ASP A 416 -5.72 -16.72 -3.35
CA ASP A 416 -6.59 -17.81 -2.91
C ASP A 416 -5.94 -18.70 -1.83
N GLU A 417 -4.94 -18.20 -1.10
CA GLU A 417 -4.31 -18.91 0.02
C GLU A 417 -5.33 -19.27 1.11
N HIS A 418 -6.31 -18.40 1.35
CA HIS A 418 -7.40 -18.62 2.31
C HIS A 418 -8.71 -19.11 1.67
N SER A 419 -8.69 -19.58 0.43
CA SER A 419 -9.90 -20.10 -0.22
C SER A 419 -10.50 -21.28 0.56
N GLY A 420 -11.81 -21.21 0.83
CA GLY A 420 -12.55 -22.18 1.64
C GLY A 420 -12.55 -21.90 3.15
N ILE A 421 -12.02 -20.75 3.60
CA ILE A 421 -12.08 -20.34 5.01
C ILE A 421 -13.50 -20.02 5.47
N ASP A 422 -14.38 -19.62 4.54
CA ASP A 422 -15.82 -19.46 4.73
C ASP A 422 -16.49 -20.80 5.05
N ASP A 423 -16.15 -21.88 4.33
CA ASP A 423 -16.62 -23.24 4.63
C ASP A 423 -16.11 -23.73 6.00
N LEU A 424 -14.83 -23.46 6.30
CA LEU A 424 -14.22 -23.77 7.59
C LEU A 424 -14.95 -23.05 8.73
N ALA A 425 -15.19 -21.75 8.58
CA ALA A 425 -15.89 -20.95 9.59
C ALA A 425 -17.34 -21.41 9.77
N ALA A 426 -18.05 -21.74 8.69
CA ALA A 426 -19.39 -22.32 8.74
C ALA A 426 -19.39 -23.66 9.50
N TYR A 427 -18.43 -24.55 9.22
CA TYR A 427 -18.26 -25.80 9.95
C TYR A 427 -18.02 -25.58 11.45
N LEU A 428 -17.14 -24.64 11.80
CA LEU A 428 -16.80 -24.32 13.19
C LEU A 428 -17.98 -23.66 13.92
N ASN A 429 -18.70 -22.75 13.29
CA ASN A 429 -19.90 -22.13 13.86
C ASN A 429 -21.02 -23.16 14.12
N GLY A 430 -21.09 -24.24 13.32
CA GLY A 430 -22.00 -25.36 13.55
C GLY A 430 -21.67 -26.24 14.76
N LYS A 431 -20.57 -25.99 15.48
CA LYS A 431 -20.20 -26.72 16.70
C LYS A 431 -20.99 -26.24 17.92
N PRO A 432 -21.03 -27.04 19.01
CA PRO A 432 -21.75 -26.66 20.23
C PRO A 432 -21.32 -25.29 20.78
N LEU A 433 -22.23 -24.67 21.54
CA LEU A 433 -22.01 -23.37 22.14
C LEU A 433 -20.81 -23.38 23.08
N GLY A 434 -19.99 -22.33 23.01
CA GLY A 434 -18.78 -22.20 23.83
C GLY A 434 -17.61 -23.07 23.39
N ALA A 435 -17.72 -23.80 22.27
CA ALA A 435 -16.60 -24.60 21.76
C ALA A 435 -15.34 -23.73 21.59
N ILE A 436 -14.20 -24.31 21.98
CA ILE A 436 -12.91 -23.62 21.97
C ILE A 436 -12.17 -24.01 20.70
N ILE A 437 -11.77 -22.99 19.95
CA ILE A 437 -11.04 -23.13 18.69
C ILE A 437 -9.60 -22.73 18.95
N TYR A 438 -8.71 -23.71 18.90
CA TYR A 438 -7.27 -23.50 18.96
C TYR A 438 -6.76 -23.25 17.55
N ASP A 439 -6.09 -22.11 17.39
CA ASP A 439 -5.50 -21.70 16.13
C ASP A 439 -4.03 -21.29 16.33
N ARG A 440 -3.24 -21.52 15.29
CA ARG A 440 -1.84 -21.10 15.18
C ARG A 440 -1.59 -20.24 13.95
N TRP A 441 -2.42 -20.39 12.91
CA TRP A 441 -2.08 -19.94 11.56
C TRP A 441 -3.00 -18.81 11.09
N LEU A 442 -4.29 -18.86 11.41
CA LEU A 442 -5.31 -18.04 10.75
C LEU A 442 -5.72 -16.79 11.52
N GLY A 443 -5.44 -16.70 12.82
CA GLY A 443 -5.65 -15.52 13.66
C GLY A 443 -6.90 -14.69 13.36
N TRP A 444 -6.67 -13.48 12.83
CA TRP A 444 -7.72 -12.50 12.55
C TRP A 444 -8.55 -12.86 11.34
N GLU A 445 -7.98 -13.60 10.38
CA GLU A 445 -8.66 -14.13 9.22
C GLU A 445 -9.79 -15.03 9.66
N LEU A 446 -9.49 -16.09 10.42
CA LEU A 446 -10.53 -16.98 10.93
C LEU A 446 -11.53 -16.23 11.83
N GLY A 447 -11.05 -15.31 12.67
CA GLY A 447 -11.92 -14.47 13.49
C GLY A 447 -12.94 -13.67 12.67
N TYR A 448 -12.51 -13.07 11.57
CA TYR A 448 -13.40 -12.33 10.67
C TYR A 448 -14.47 -13.23 10.04
N TYR A 449 -14.12 -14.46 9.63
CA TYR A 449 -15.08 -15.37 8.98
C TYR A 449 -16.02 -16.07 9.96
N LEU A 450 -15.63 -16.26 11.22
CA LEU A 450 -16.54 -16.74 12.26
C LEU A 450 -17.69 -15.76 12.52
N GLY A 451 -17.49 -14.47 12.22
CA GLY A 451 -18.51 -13.44 12.32
C GLY A 451 -18.49 -12.69 13.65
N GLU A 452 -19.18 -11.56 13.69
CA GLU A 452 -19.26 -10.69 14.88
C GLU A 452 -19.92 -11.39 16.07
N TRP A 453 -20.97 -12.16 15.78
CA TRP A 453 -21.83 -12.79 16.77
C TRP A 453 -21.45 -14.24 17.06
N THR A 454 -20.20 -14.63 16.78
CA THR A 454 -19.74 -16.00 17.06
C THR A 454 -19.74 -16.28 18.56
N ASP A 455 -20.29 -17.45 18.93
CA ASP A 455 -20.30 -18.01 20.29
C ASP A 455 -19.09 -18.91 20.54
N LYS A 456 -18.08 -18.83 19.66
CA LYS A 456 -16.87 -19.65 19.70
C LYS A 456 -15.73 -18.87 20.33
N ARG A 457 -14.95 -19.56 21.16
CA ARG A 457 -13.76 -18.97 21.78
C ARG A 457 -12.54 -19.31 20.93
N VAL A 458 -12.06 -18.36 20.13
CA VAL A 458 -10.82 -18.52 19.37
C VAL A 458 -9.62 -18.14 20.23
N VAL A 459 -8.60 -19.00 20.28
CA VAL A 459 -7.38 -18.74 21.03
C VAL A 459 -6.16 -19.06 20.17
N TYR A 460 -5.27 -18.08 20.07
CA TYR A 460 -4.00 -18.24 19.38
C TYR A 460 -2.93 -18.86 20.29
N TYR A 461 -2.22 -19.87 19.80
CA TYR A 461 -1.07 -20.45 20.49
C TYR A 461 0.21 -20.38 19.66
N PRO A 462 1.35 -19.98 20.25
CA PRO A 462 2.58 -19.85 19.49
C PRO A 462 3.37 -21.16 19.34
N THR A 463 3.17 -22.13 20.24
CA THR A 463 3.88 -23.42 20.23
C THR A 463 2.97 -24.57 20.67
N PRO A 464 3.26 -25.82 20.24
CA PRO A 464 2.51 -27.00 20.69
C PRO A 464 2.47 -27.14 22.21
N LYS A 465 3.60 -26.84 22.87
CA LYS A 465 3.72 -26.95 24.32
C LYS A 465 2.74 -26.02 25.05
N ILE A 466 2.67 -24.75 24.66
CA ILE A 466 1.79 -23.79 25.32
C ILE A 466 0.32 -24.16 25.10
N LEU A 467 -0.01 -24.66 23.90
CA LEU A 467 -1.35 -25.17 23.62
C LEU A 467 -1.70 -26.35 24.54
N VAL A 468 -0.84 -27.35 24.64
CA VAL A 468 -1.05 -28.52 25.51
C VAL A 468 -1.21 -28.11 26.98
N ASP A 469 -0.29 -27.29 27.49
CA ASP A 469 -0.27 -26.87 28.88
C ASP A 469 -1.57 -26.12 29.25
N ASP A 470 -2.02 -25.21 28.38
CA ASP A 470 -3.28 -24.48 28.60
C ASP A 470 -4.52 -25.37 28.41
N ALA A 471 -4.52 -26.22 27.40
CA ALA A 471 -5.62 -27.15 27.15
C ALA A 471 -5.84 -28.11 28.33
N LEU A 472 -4.77 -28.64 28.95
CA LEU A 472 -4.91 -29.50 30.13
C LEU A 472 -5.48 -28.77 31.35
N LEU A 473 -5.18 -27.47 31.48
CA LEU A 473 -5.65 -26.64 32.59
C LEU A 473 -7.06 -26.08 32.40
N GLN A 474 -7.60 -26.11 31.17
CA GLN A 474 -8.92 -25.59 30.87
C GLN A 474 -10.01 -26.45 31.55
N PRO A 475 -10.74 -25.92 32.57
CA PRO A 475 -11.78 -26.67 33.27
C PRO A 475 -13.08 -26.77 32.46
N ASP A 476 -13.23 -25.98 31.40
CA ASP A 476 -14.44 -25.98 30.58
C ASP A 476 -14.60 -27.33 29.85
N PRO A 477 -15.75 -28.02 30.03
CA PRO A 477 -16.06 -29.27 29.34
C PRO A 477 -16.38 -29.08 27.85
N ALA A 478 -16.42 -27.83 27.35
CA ALA A 478 -16.70 -27.54 25.96
C ALA A 478 -15.77 -28.34 25.01
N PRO A 479 -16.32 -28.85 23.88
CA PRO A 479 -15.51 -29.48 22.85
C PRO A 479 -14.42 -28.54 22.33
N ARG A 480 -13.26 -29.11 22.02
CA ARG A 480 -12.08 -28.37 21.59
C ARG A 480 -11.72 -28.77 20.17
N TYR A 481 -11.42 -27.77 19.35
CA TYR A 481 -11.11 -27.96 17.94
C TYR A 481 -9.78 -27.29 17.63
N PHE A 482 -8.84 -28.03 17.07
CA PHE A 482 -7.57 -27.51 16.60
C PHE A 482 -7.59 -27.39 15.09
N VAL A 483 -7.44 -26.17 14.58
CA VAL A 483 -7.44 -25.85 13.15
C VAL A 483 -6.01 -25.87 12.64
N ALA A 484 -5.77 -26.56 11.53
CA ALA A 484 -4.48 -26.57 10.84
C ALA A 484 -4.61 -26.46 9.32
N LEU A 485 -3.52 -26.06 8.69
CA LEU A 485 -3.37 -26.06 7.23
C LEU A 485 -2.80 -27.41 6.77
N ILE A 486 -3.42 -28.01 5.76
CA ILE A 486 -3.05 -29.35 5.26
C ILE A 486 -1.61 -29.38 4.73
N ASP A 487 -1.18 -28.29 4.11
CA ASP A 487 0.11 -28.15 3.44
C ASP A 487 1.22 -27.59 4.34
N VAL A 488 0.90 -27.25 5.60
CA VAL A 488 1.87 -26.80 6.60
C VAL A 488 2.10 -27.91 7.63
N PRO A 489 3.35 -28.20 8.03
CA PRO A 489 3.61 -29.20 9.06
C PRO A 489 2.84 -28.91 10.36
N HIS A 490 1.97 -29.84 10.75
CA HIS A 490 1.16 -29.75 11.97
C HIS A 490 1.20 -31.04 12.81
N ASP A 491 1.90 -32.08 12.36
CA ASP A 491 1.99 -33.37 13.05
C ASP A 491 2.57 -33.23 14.46
N GLU A 492 3.52 -32.31 14.68
CA GLU A 492 4.09 -32.04 16.01
C GLU A 492 3.03 -31.58 17.01
N TRP A 493 2.00 -30.86 16.56
CA TRP A 493 0.91 -30.36 17.38
C TRP A 493 -0.05 -31.49 17.76
N VAL A 494 -0.42 -32.31 16.77
CA VAL A 494 -1.27 -33.49 16.95
C VAL A 494 -0.59 -34.50 17.88
N GLN A 495 0.70 -34.77 17.66
CA GLN A 495 1.49 -35.66 18.49
C GLN A 495 1.65 -35.15 19.92
N ALA A 496 1.87 -33.84 20.12
CA ALA A 496 1.95 -33.24 21.44
C ALA A 496 0.64 -33.43 22.22
N MET A 497 -0.50 -33.19 21.58
CA MET A 497 -1.82 -33.41 22.19
C MET A 497 -2.07 -34.88 22.53
N THR A 498 -1.71 -35.79 21.62
CA THR A 498 -1.87 -37.24 21.83
C THR A 498 -0.99 -37.73 22.98
N THR A 499 0.26 -37.25 23.05
CA THR A 499 1.20 -37.59 24.13
C THR A 499 0.72 -37.08 25.49
N ALA A 500 0.02 -35.94 25.50
CA ALA A 500 -0.62 -35.37 26.69
C ALA A 500 -1.92 -36.10 27.11
N GLY A 501 -2.32 -37.16 26.39
CA GLY A 501 -3.47 -37.99 26.71
C GLY A 501 -4.79 -37.53 26.08
N PHE A 502 -4.78 -36.56 25.17
CA PHE A 502 -5.98 -36.23 24.40
C PHE A 502 -6.28 -37.32 23.37
N VAL A 503 -7.56 -37.65 23.21
CA VAL A 503 -8.01 -38.36 22.01
C VAL A 503 -8.17 -37.31 20.90
N VAL A 504 -7.41 -37.50 19.83
CA VAL A 504 -7.37 -36.58 18.69
C VAL A 504 -7.99 -37.25 17.48
N THR A 505 -9.09 -36.70 16.98
CA THR A 505 -9.81 -37.24 15.82
C THR A 505 -9.97 -36.17 14.75
N GLU A 506 -9.65 -36.49 13.51
CA GLU A 506 -9.96 -35.61 12.38
C GLU A 506 -11.47 -35.48 12.24
N ALA A 507 -11.98 -34.26 12.40
CA ALA A 507 -13.41 -33.97 12.39
C ALA A 507 -13.84 -33.21 11.13
N TYR A 508 -12.89 -32.61 10.40
CA TYR A 508 -13.12 -31.93 9.13
C TYR A 508 -11.84 -31.92 8.30
N ARG A 509 -12.01 -32.10 6.99
CA ARG A 509 -10.96 -31.91 6.00
C ARG A 509 -11.60 -31.49 4.69
N ALA A 510 -11.33 -30.26 4.27
CA ALA A 510 -11.74 -29.74 2.98
C ALA A 510 -10.88 -28.54 2.60
N ASN A 511 -10.77 -28.31 1.28
CA ASN A 511 -9.91 -27.28 0.72
C ASN A 511 -8.47 -27.43 1.24
N ARG A 512 -7.97 -26.42 1.96
CA ARG A 512 -6.62 -26.42 2.56
C ARG A 512 -6.63 -26.60 4.07
N PHE A 513 -7.79 -26.87 4.66
CA PHE A 513 -7.96 -26.87 6.11
C PHE A 513 -8.29 -28.27 6.64
N VAL A 514 -7.70 -28.58 7.79
CA VAL A 514 -8.06 -29.74 8.60
C VAL A 514 -8.40 -29.26 10.00
N VAL A 515 -9.44 -29.85 10.60
CA VAL A 515 -9.81 -29.62 11.99
C VAL A 515 -9.75 -30.93 12.75
N TYR A 516 -9.04 -30.91 13.86
CA TYR A 516 -8.97 -32.01 14.81
C TYR A 516 -9.87 -31.71 16.00
N GLU A 517 -10.78 -32.62 16.33
CA GLU A 517 -11.48 -32.63 17.60
C GLU A 517 -10.56 -33.22 18.68
N LEU A 518 -10.51 -32.55 19.82
CA LEU A 518 -9.61 -32.84 20.92
C LEU A 518 -10.44 -33.14 22.17
N ILE A 519 -10.51 -34.43 22.53
CA ILE A 519 -11.23 -34.87 23.73
C ILE A 519 -10.20 -34.97 24.88
N PRO A 520 -10.36 -34.18 25.95
CA PRO A 520 -9.40 -34.18 27.06
C PRO A 520 -9.43 -35.52 27.82
N PRO A 521 -8.29 -35.94 28.40
CA PRO A 521 -8.21 -37.21 29.14
C PRO A 521 -9.19 -37.29 30.32
N THR A 522 -9.50 -36.15 30.95
CA THR A 522 -10.44 -36.06 32.07
C THR A 522 -11.90 -36.30 31.66
N ALA A 523 -12.28 -36.05 30.40
CA ALA A 523 -13.63 -36.32 29.92
C ALA A 523 -13.89 -37.83 29.67
N LEU A 524 -12.83 -38.63 29.57
CA LEU A 524 -12.92 -40.07 29.32
C LEU A 524 -13.13 -40.88 30.61
N THR A 525 -12.91 -40.30 31.79
CA THR A 525 -13.11 -40.99 33.08
C THR A 525 -14.54 -40.89 33.61
N ASP A 526 -15.34 -39.97 33.06
CA ASP A 526 -16.72 -39.70 33.48
C ASP A 526 -17.79 -40.32 32.55
N ALA A 527 -17.35 -40.99 31.46
CA ALA A 527 -18.18 -41.73 30.50
C ALA A 527 -18.05 -43.23 30.70
#